data_AF-A0A3A8RPP6-F1
#
_entry.id   AF-A0A3A8RPP6-F1
#
_cell.length_a   1.000
_cell.length_b   1.000
_cell.length_c   1.000
_cell.angle_alpha   90.00
_cell.angle_beta   90.00
_cell.angle_gamma   90.00
#
_symmetry.space_group_name_H-M   'P 1'
#
loop_
_entity.id
_entity.type
_entity.pdbx_description
1 polymer ?
#
loop_
_entity_poly.entity_id
_entity_poly.type
_entity_poly.pdbx_seq_one_letter_code
_entity_poly.pdbx_strand_id
1 'polypeptide(L)'
;MTAPTTLRKPLGTRRKLHKRVALDGADYDICQPPLGEKLELLAAAKAAKELGPDRKPVDEFAGMAMIARIAVLCLYHPDTAIRVFDESEVGQVKREPWLEEIQDDLARAFAGPTLEEAKGNSGTTPS
;
A
#
# COMPACT_ATOMS: atom_id res chain seq x y z
N MET A 1 40.93 12.96 -2.25
CA MET A 1 39.46 13.16 -2.34
C MET A 1 38.81 11.81 -2.51
N THR A 2 38.19 11.28 -1.46
CA THR A 2 37.45 10.01 -1.50
C THR A 2 36.07 10.29 -2.09
N ALA A 3 35.73 9.63 -3.19
CA ALA A 3 34.41 9.75 -3.80
C ALA A 3 33.33 9.33 -2.77
N PRO A 4 32.21 10.06 -2.65
CA PRO A 4 31.13 9.64 -1.78
C PRO A 4 30.62 8.29 -2.28
N THR A 5 30.83 7.24 -1.48
CA THR A 5 30.30 5.91 -1.75
C THR A 5 28.79 6.03 -1.73
N THR A 6 28.16 6.13 -2.90
CA THR A 6 26.70 6.22 -3.00
C THR A 6 26.15 4.87 -2.58
N LEU A 7 25.81 4.74 -1.30
CA LEU A 7 25.22 3.52 -0.74
C LEU A 7 23.92 3.27 -1.51
N ARG A 8 23.90 2.23 -2.34
CA ARG A 8 22.66 1.77 -2.99
C ARG A 8 21.72 1.30 -1.90
N LYS A 9 20.46 1.73 -1.94
CA LYS A 9 19.42 1.15 -1.08
C LYS A 9 19.36 -0.36 -1.38
N PRO A 10 19.55 -1.25 -0.39
CA PRO A 10 19.47 -2.68 -0.62
C PRO A 10 18.10 -3.05 -1.20
N LEU A 11 18.07 -4.01 -2.13
CA LEU A 11 16.81 -4.61 -2.55
C LEU A 11 16.20 -5.35 -1.36
N GLY A 12 14.88 -5.25 -1.17
CA GLY A 12 14.18 -5.93 -0.07
C GLY A 12 14.25 -5.24 1.31
N THR A 13 14.73 -4.00 1.42
CA THR A 13 14.58 -3.24 2.68
C THR A 13 13.11 -2.99 3.00
N ARG A 14 12.79 -2.89 4.30
CA ARG A 14 11.48 -2.51 4.83
C ARG A 14 10.87 -1.36 4.03
N ARG A 15 9.61 -1.55 3.65
CA ARG A 15 8.82 -0.53 2.93
C ARG A 15 8.60 0.68 3.84
N LYS A 16 8.31 1.83 3.25
CA LYS A 16 8.06 3.05 4.02
C LYS A 16 6.76 2.85 4.80
N LEU A 17 6.85 2.85 6.13
CA LEU A 17 5.68 2.75 7.00
C LEU A 17 4.76 3.96 6.78
N HIS A 18 3.49 3.70 6.57
CA HIS A 18 2.42 4.71 6.56
C HIS A 18 1.77 4.81 7.94
N LYS A 19 1.34 3.67 8.50
CA LYS A 19 0.65 3.60 9.79
C LYS A 19 0.73 2.19 10.37
N ARG A 20 0.68 2.08 11.70
CA ARG A 20 0.43 0.81 12.39
C ARG A 20 -1.04 0.73 12.80
N VAL A 21 -1.68 -0.39 12.55
CA VAL A 21 -3.10 -0.66 12.87
C VAL A 21 -3.21 -1.95 13.68
N ALA A 22 -4.19 -2.01 14.57
CA ALA A 22 -4.53 -3.22 15.29
C ALA A 22 -5.77 -3.84 14.64
N LEU A 23 -5.65 -5.06 14.12
CA LEU A 23 -6.75 -5.83 13.55
C LEU A 23 -6.91 -7.10 14.37
N ASP A 24 -8.11 -7.33 14.90
CA ASP A 24 -8.46 -8.53 15.67
C ASP A 24 -7.46 -8.87 16.80
N GLY A 25 -6.94 -7.83 17.46
CA GLY A 25 -5.99 -7.96 18.58
C GLY A 25 -4.52 -8.17 18.18
N ALA A 26 -4.20 -8.12 16.88
CA ALA A 26 -2.83 -8.19 16.37
C ALA A 26 -2.42 -6.89 15.65
N ASP A 27 -1.15 -6.51 15.80
CA ASP A 27 -0.60 -5.33 15.12
C ASP A 27 -0.13 -5.64 13.70
N TYR A 28 -0.43 -4.74 12.78
CA TYR A 28 -0.02 -4.79 11.39
C TYR A 28 0.49 -3.43 10.92
N ASP A 29 1.47 -3.46 10.01
CA ASP A 29 2.00 -2.25 9.39
C ASP A 29 1.37 -2.04 8.01
N ILE A 30 0.70 -0.91 7.84
CA ILE A 30 0.35 -0.38 6.52
C ILE A 30 1.59 0.34 5.98
N CYS A 31 2.14 -0.17 4.89
CA CYS A 31 3.30 0.38 4.21
C CYS A 31 2.94 0.94 2.83
N GLN A 32 3.64 2.00 2.43
CA GLN A 32 3.53 2.56 1.08
C GLN A 32 4.22 1.63 0.07
N PRO A 33 3.49 1.15 -0.96
CA PRO A 33 4.09 0.29 -1.98
C PRO A 33 4.88 1.10 -3.01
N PRO A 34 5.91 0.50 -3.64
CA PRO A 34 6.65 1.11 -4.73
C PRO A 34 5.79 1.23 -6.00
N LEU A 35 6.15 2.16 -6.89
CA LEU A 35 5.37 2.45 -8.10
C LEU A 35 5.18 1.23 -9.01
N GLY A 36 6.21 0.38 -9.18
CA GLY A 36 6.11 -0.83 -10.01
C GLY A 36 5.01 -1.77 -9.55
N GLU A 37 4.96 -2.05 -8.24
CA GLU A 37 3.92 -2.91 -7.65
C GLU A 37 2.52 -2.29 -7.76
N LYS A 38 2.40 -0.96 -7.67
CA LYS A 38 1.11 -0.27 -7.93
C LYS A 38 0.63 -0.49 -9.36
N LEU A 39 1.54 -0.44 -10.33
CA LEU A 39 1.22 -0.65 -11.75
C LEU A 39 0.84 -2.12 -12.02
N GLU A 40 1.53 -3.07 -11.41
CA GLU A 40 1.21 -4.51 -11.47
C GLU A 40 -0.19 -4.78 -10.90
N LEU A 41 -0.52 -4.20 -9.75
CA LEU A 41 -1.85 -4.28 -9.15
C LEU A 41 -2.94 -3.76 -10.11
N LEU A 42 -2.73 -2.59 -10.71
CA LEU A 42 -3.68 -2.02 -11.68
C LEU A 42 -3.83 -2.89 -12.94
N ALA A 43 -2.74 -3.52 -13.39
CA ALA A 43 -2.77 -4.46 -14.51
C ALA A 43 -3.56 -5.73 -14.15
N ALA A 44 -3.38 -6.27 -12.94
CA ALA A 44 -4.12 -7.42 -12.44
C ALA A 44 -5.62 -7.12 -12.30
N ALA A 45 -5.99 -5.95 -11.75
CA ALA A 45 -7.39 -5.51 -11.66
C ALA A 45 -8.03 -5.36 -13.05
N LYS A 46 -7.28 -4.83 -14.02
CA LYS A 46 -7.74 -4.76 -15.42
C LYS A 46 -7.93 -6.15 -16.03
N ALA A 47 -7.00 -7.08 -15.80
CA ALA A 47 -7.11 -8.46 -16.29
C ALA A 47 -8.32 -9.19 -15.69
N ALA A 48 -8.66 -8.90 -14.43
CA ALA A 48 -9.84 -9.38 -13.75
C ALA A 48 -11.16 -8.70 -14.18
N LYS A 49 -11.10 -7.74 -15.12
CA LYS A 49 -12.25 -6.94 -15.60
C LYS A 49 -12.92 -6.10 -14.50
N GLU A 50 -12.16 -5.75 -13.46
CA GLU A 50 -12.64 -4.94 -12.35
C GLU A 50 -12.59 -3.44 -12.70
N LEU A 51 -11.82 -3.05 -13.73
CA LEU A 51 -11.66 -1.66 -14.15
C LEU A 51 -12.35 -1.38 -15.49
N GLY A 52 -13.11 -0.29 -15.52
CA GLY A 52 -13.73 0.26 -16.71
C GLY A 52 -12.75 1.03 -17.61
N PRO A 53 -13.24 1.57 -18.74
CA PRO A 53 -12.42 2.32 -19.71
C PRO A 53 -11.73 3.56 -19.12
N ASP A 54 -12.32 4.17 -18.10
CA ASP A 54 -11.80 5.34 -17.39
C ASP A 54 -10.91 4.99 -16.18
N ARG A 55 -10.54 3.70 -16.03
CA ARG A 55 -9.79 3.15 -14.90
C ARG A 55 -10.49 3.28 -13.55
N LYS A 56 -11.82 3.40 -13.54
CA LYS A 56 -12.61 3.29 -12.32
C LYS A 56 -13.15 1.88 -12.14
N PRO A 57 -13.47 1.46 -10.91
CA PRO A 57 -14.19 0.22 -10.67
C PRO A 57 -15.50 0.17 -11.46
N VAL A 58 -15.81 -0.99 -12.06
CA VAL A 58 -17.01 -1.19 -12.88
C VAL A 58 -18.30 -1.29 -12.04
N ASP A 59 -18.17 -1.70 -10.78
CA ASP A 59 -19.24 -1.79 -9.79
C ASP A 59 -18.66 -1.76 -8.36
N GLU A 60 -19.53 -1.86 -7.35
CA GLU A 60 -19.15 -1.85 -5.94
C GLU A 60 -18.27 -3.05 -5.56
N PHE A 61 -18.52 -4.23 -6.14
CA PHE A 61 -17.72 -5.43 -5.88
C PHE A 61 -16.29 -5.31 -6.42
N ALA A 62 -16.13 -4.67 -7.57
CA ALA A 62 -14.84 -4.31 -8.14
C ALA A 62 -14.16 -3.22 -7.30
N GLY A 63 -14.92 -2.29 -6.72
CA GLY A 63 -14.41 -1.30 -5.77
C GLY A 63 -13.79 -1.98 -4.56
N MET A 64 -14.50 -2.91 -3.93
CA MET A 64 -14.00 -3.66 -2.80
C MET A 64 -12.83 -4.59 -3.18
N ALA A 65 -12.85 -5.18 -4.39
CA ALA A 65 -11.72 -5.96 -4.88
C ALA A 65 -10.45 -5.11 -5.01
N MET A 66 -10.58 -3.85 -5.45
CA MET A 66 -9.46 -2.91 -5.50
C MET A 66 -8.89 -2.63 -4.10
N ILE A 67 -9.75 -2.35 -3.11
CA ILE A 67 -9.30 -2.12 -1.73
C ILE A 67 -8.62 -3.37 -1.16
N ALA A 68 -9.15 -4.57 -1.42
CA ALA A 68 -8.55 -5.83 -1.01
C ALA A 68 -7.16 -6.05 -1.65
N ARG A 69 -7.00 -5.77 -2.94
CA ARG A 69 -5.69 -5.81 -3.61
C ARG A 69 -4.70 -4.83 -2.99
N ILE A 70 -5.17 -3.64 -2.62
CA ILE A 70 -4.35 -2.65 -1.93
C ILE A 70 -3.94 -3.16 -0.54
N ALA A 71 -4.86 -3.79 0.20
CA ALA A 71 -4.57 -4.40 1.50
C ALA A 71 -3.49 -5.47 1.40
N VAL A 72 -3.61 -6.40 0.44
CA VAL A 72 -2.60 -7.43 0.15
C VAL A 72 -1.23 -6.81 -0.11
N LEU A 73 -1.21 -5.67 -0.81
CA LEU A 73 0.04 -5.02 -1.18
C LEU A 73 0.68 -4.20 -0.04
N CYS A 74 -0.16 -3.61 0.81
CA CYS A 74 0.23 -2.62 1.79
C CYS A 74 0.39 -3.20 3.21
N LEU A 75 -0.19 -4.35 3.54
CA LEU A 75 -0.10 -4.93 4.89
C LEU A 75 1.13 -5.81 5.06
N TYR A 76 1.92 -5.49 6.08
CA TYR A 76 3.14 -6.21 6.47
C TYR A 76 3.08 -6.59 7.95
N HIS A 77 3.74 -7.70 8.28
CA HIS A 77 3.99 -8.03 9.69
C HIS A 77 4.89 -6.95 10.33
N PRO A 78 4.60 -6.50 11.56
CA PRO A 78 5.29 -5.36 12.18
C PRO A 78 6.77 -5.63 12.48
N ASP A 79 7.14 -6.90 12.63
CA ASP A 79 8.50 -7.31 13.00
C ASP A 79 9.32 -7.81 11.80
N THR A 80 8.68 -7.97 10.64
CA THR A 80 9.34 -8.50 9.44
C THR A 80 9.14 -7.58 8.24
N ALA A 81 9.87 -7.82 7.16
CA ALA A 81 9.65 -7.13 5.88
C ALA A 81 8.71 -7.92 4.95
N ILE A 82 7.90 -8.83 5.51
CA ILE A 82 7.07 -9.79 4.78
C ILE A 82 5.62 -9.29 4.78
N ARG A 83 4.95 -9.42 3.63
CA ARG A 83 3.53 -9.13 3.49
C ARG A 83 2.70 -10.13 4.28
N VAL A 84 1.57 -9.67 4.79
CA VAL A 84 0.62 -10.52 5.51
C VAL A 84 -0.10 -11.47 4.56
N PHE A 85 -0.36 -11.02 3.33
CA PHE A 85 -1.15 -11.75 2.34
C PHE A 85 -0.44 -11.85 1.00
N ASP A 86 -0.85 -12.85 0.23
CA ASP A 86 -0.50 -13.08 -1.16
C ASP A 86 -1.65 -12.69 -2.12
N GLU A 87 -1.32 -12.51 -3.40
CA GLU A 87 -2.31 -12.08 -4.41
C GLU A 87 -3.47 -13.08 -4.57
N SER A 88 -3.23 -14.37 -4.33
CA SER A 88 -4.27 -15.40 -4.36
C SER A 88 -5.36 -15.20 -3.31
N GLU A 89 -5.08 -14.42 -2.26
CA GLU A 89 -5.97 -14.24 -1.11
C GLU A 89 -6.90 -13.03 -1.25
N VAL A 90 -6.78 -12.24 -2.32
CA VAL A 90 -7.63 -11.06 -2.59
C VAL A 90 -9.13 -11.38 -2.44
N GLY A 91 -9.56 -12.55 -2.91
CA GLY A 91 -10.96 -12.96 -2.82
C GLY A 91 -11.47 -13.22 -1.40
N GLN A 92 -10.57 -13.62 -0.48
CA GLN A 92 -10.86 -13.81 0.93
C GLN A 92 -10.79 -12.47 1.66
N VAL A 93 -9.70 -11.72 1.47
CA VAL A 93 -9.50 -10.38 2.07
C VAL A 93 -10.68 -9.44 1.77
N LYS A 94 -11.24 -9.48 0.56
CA LYS A 94 -12.41 -8.67 0.17
C LYS A 94 -13.65 -8.89 1.06
N ARG A 95 -13.74 -10.05 1.72
CA ARG A 95 -14.89 -10.44 2.53
C ARG A 95 -14.70 -10.16 4.02
N GLU A 96 -13.53 -9.69 4.41
CA GLU A 96 -13.20 -9.44 5.79
C GLU A 96 -13.79 -8.10 6.27
N PRO A 97 -14.42 -8.07 7.45
CA PRO A 97 -15.09 -6.87 7.96
C PRO A 97 -14.11 -5.73 8.28
N TRP A 98 -12.90 -6.08 8.73
CA TRP A 98 -11.87 -5.09 9.07
C TRP A 98 -11.40 -4.27 7.87
N LEU A 99 -11.66 -4.73 6.63
CA LEU A 99 -11.26 -4.01 5.43
C LEU A 99 -11.93 -2.64 5.34
N GLU A 100 -13.19 -2.54 5.79
CA GLU A 100 -13.93 -1.28 5.83
C GLU A 100 -13.35 -0.30 6.87
N GLU A 101 -12.81 -0.82 7.96
CA GLU A 101 -12.25 -0.03 9.07
C GLU A 101 -10.96 0.71 8.67
N ILE A 102 -10.17 0.12 7.76
CA ILE A 102 -8.85 0.66 7.37
C ILE A 102 -8.74 1.08 5.90
N GLN A 103 -9.84 1.04 5.13
CA GLN A 103 -9.81 1.35 3.69
C GLN A 103 -9.23 2.73 3.37
N ASP A 104 -9.48 3.73 4.23
CA ASP A 104 -8.97 5.10 4.04
C ASP A 104 -7.45 5.16 4.23
N ASP A 105 -6.91 4.49 5.25
CA ASP A 105 -5.47 4.40 5.50
C ASP A 105 -4.78 3.63 4.36
N LEU A 106 -5.41 2.56 3.88
CA LEU A 106 -4.94 1.79 2.72
C LEU A 106 -4.90 2.64 1.45
N ALA A 107 -5.98 3.39 1.16
CA ALA A 107 -6.05 4.27 0.01
C ALA A 107 -4.99 5.38 0.07
N ARG A 108 -4.75 5.97 1.25
CA ARG A 108 -3.69 6.99 1.46
C ARG A 108 -2.29 6.40 1.29
N ALA A 109 -2.03 5.23 1.86
CA ALA A 109 -0.76 4.53 1.67
C ALA A 109 -0.50 4.23 0.18
N PHE A 110 -1.54 3.81 -0.54
CA PHE A 110 -1.46 3.50 -1.96
C PHE A 110 -1.35 4.73 -2.85
N ALA A 111 -2.02 5.84 -2.55
CA ALA A 111 -1.87 7.09 -3.30
C ALA A 111 -0.46 7.68 -3.10
N GLY A 112 0.06 7.61 -1.87
CA GLY A 112 1.26 8.33 -1.45
C GLY A 112 0.91 9.70 -0.87
N PRO A 113 1.92 10.48 -0.41
CA PRO A 113 1.69 11.75 0.26
C PRO A 113 0.99 12.75 -0.65
N THR A 114 0.00 13.45 -0.11
CA THR A 114 -0.62 14.59 -0.77
C THR A 114 0.36 15.76 -0.87
N LEU A 115 0.08 16.72 -1.76
CA LEU A 115 0.89 17.93 -1.94
C LEU A 115 1.00 18.77 -0.65
N GLU A 116 0.01 18.71 0.24
CA GLU A 116 0.02 19.42 1.51
C GLU A 116 0.91 18.73 2.55
N GLU A 117 0.86 17.40 2.63
CA GLU A 117 1.71 16.60 3.54
C GLU A 117 3.19 16.63 3.14
N ALA A 118 3.48 16.72 1.84
CA ALA A 118 4.86 16.89 1.34
C ALA A 118 5.45 18.27 1.72
N LYS A 119 4.61 19.31 1.77
CA LYS A 119 5.00 20.67 2.15
C LYS A 119 5.23 20.79 3.66
N GLY A 120 4.42 20.14 4.49
CA GLY A 120 4.58 20.12 5.95
C GLY A 120 5.89 19.49 6.42
N ASN A 121 6.33 18.40 5.78
CA ASN A 121 7.59 17.70 6.12
C ASN A 121 8.87 18.39 5.63
N SER A 122 8.76 19.48 4.87
CA SER A 122 9.91 20.27 4.40
C SER A 122 10.24 21.45 5.35
N GLY A 123 9.48 21.61 6.44
CA GLY A 123 9.55 22.76 7.35
C GLY A 123 10.47 22.62 8.58
N THR A 124 11.17 21.51 8.77
CA THR A 124 12.05 21.32 9.94
C THR A 124 13.48 21.04 9.50
N THR A 125 14.14 22.06 8.93
CA THR A 125 15.60 22.12 8.93
C THR A 125 15.98 23.10 10.05
N PRO A 126 16.55 22.67 11.18
CA PRO A 126 17.14 23.59 12.14
C PRO A 126 18.39 24.20 11.49
N SER A 127 18.44 25.53 11.41
CA SER A 127 19.67 26.28 11.13
C SER A 127 20.57 26.32 12.36
#